data_AF-A0A3G2L7N9-F1
#
_entry.id   AF-A0A3G2L7N9-F1
#
_cell.length_a   1.000
_cell.length_b   1.000
_cell.length_c   1.000
_cell.angle_alpha   90.00
_cell.angle_beta   90.00
_cell.angle_gamma   90.00
#
_symmetry.space_group_name_H-M   'P 1'
#
loop_
_entity.id
_entity.type
_entity.pdbx_description
1 polymer ?
#
loop_
_entity_poly.entity_id
_entity_poly.type
_entity_poly.pdbx_seq_one_letter_code
_entity_poly.pdbx_strand_id
1 'polypeptide(L)' 'MKNKPVKVSLIGKSADNTYQIQFPNLKVPVNVNEDLYRRMKHSSRYEFVNSGINKKYKNYA' A
#
# COMPACT_ATOMS: atom_id res chain seq x y z
N MET A 1 18.48 12.36 -12.62
CA MET A 1 17.31 13.08 -12.07
C MET A 1 16.91 12.44 -10.74
N LYS A 2 16.93 13.16 -9.62
CA LYS A 2 16.48 12.65 -8.31
C LYS A 2 14.96 12.82 -8.23
N ASN A 3 14.20 11.91 -8.82
CA ASN A 3 12.75 11.91 -8.64
C ASN A 3 12.46 11.44 -7.22
N LYS A 4 11.74 12.26 -6.45
CA LYS A 4 11.32 11.89 -5.10
C LYS A 4 10.39 10.67 -5.19
N PRO A 5 10.55 9.65 -4.34
CA PRO A 5 9.64 8.51 -4.33
C PRO A 5 8.20 8.97 -4.08
N VAL A 6 7.24 8.31 -4.73
CA VAL A 6 5.83 8.56 -4.45
C VAL A 6 5.48 7.84 -3.15
N LYS A 7 5.06 8.61 -2.15
CA LYS A 7 4.61 8.07 -0.86
C LYS A 7 3.25 7.43 -1.02
N VAL A 8 3.16 6.13 -0.79
CA VAL A 8 1.93 5.35 -0.93
C VAL A 8 1.64 4.59 0.36
N SER A 9 0.37 4.29 0.61
CA SER A 9 -0.07 3.54 1.79
C SER A 9 -0.74 2.23 1.38
N LEU A 10 -0.40 1.13 2.04
CA LEU A 10 -1.19 -0.11 1.94
C LEU A 10 -2.42 0.03 2.83
N ILE A 11 -3.61 -0.10 2.25
CA ILE A 11 -4.88 -0.12 2.99
C ILE A 11 -5.14 -1.53 3.52
N GLY A 12 -4.93 -2.54 2.67
CA GLY A 12 -5.19 -3.94 3.03
C GLY A 12 -5.13 -4.86 1.82
N LYS A 13 -5.55 -6.11 2.04
CA LYS A 13 -5.70 -7.12 1.00
C LYS A 13 -7.20 -7.35 0.76
N SER A 14 -7.60 -7.30 -0.50
CA SER A 14 -8.97 -7.57 -0.96
C SER A 14 -9.21 -9.07 -1.08
N ALA A 15 -10.50 -9.46 -1.13
CA ALA A 15 -10.93 -10.86 -1.17
C ALA A 15 -10.45 -11.62 -2.43
N ASP A 16 -10.14 -10.89 -3.51
CA ASP A 16 -9.67 -11.38 -4.80
C ASP A 16 -8.14 -11.54 -4.87
N ASN A 17 -7.46 -11.62 -3.72
CA ASN A 17 -6.01 -11.66 -3.61
C ASN A 17 -5.26 -10.42 -4.15
N THR A 18 -5.95 -9.29 -4.33
CA THR A 18 -5.30 -8.03 -4.68
C THR A 18 -4.97 -7.20 -3.43
N TYR A 19 -4.00 -6.30 -3.54
CA TYR A 19 -3.60 -5.35 -2.53
C TYR A 19 -4.17 -3.98 -2.88
N GLN A 20 -4.80 -3.32 -1.91
CA GLN A 20 -5.30 -1.97 -2.06
C GLN A 20 -4.26 -0.95 -1.65
N ILE A 21 -3.84 -0.12 -2.59
CA ILE A 21 -2.84 0.93 -2.39
C ILE A 21 -3.49 2.31 -2.55
N GLN A 22 -3.35 3.13 -1.51
CA GLN A 22 -3.73 4.54 -1.53
C GLN A 22 -2.57 5.38 -2.06
N PHE A 23 -2.83 6.10 -3.16
CA PHE A 23 -1.92 7.10 -3.70
C PHE A 23 -2.25 8.48 -3.13
N PRO A 24 -1.26 9.38 -2.98
CA PRO A 24 -1.47 10.66 -2.29
C PRO A 24 -2.37 11.62 -3.07
N ASN A 25 -2.37 11.51 -4.40
CA ASN A 25 -3.11 12.40 -5.30
C ASN A 25 -4.32 11.70 -5.96
N LEU A 26 -4.73 10.53 -5.47
CA LEU A 26 -5.83 9.77 -6.05
C LEU A 26 -6.89 9.53 -4.97
N LYS A 27 -8.14 9.92 -5.21
CA LYS A 27 -9.21 9.73 -4.22
C LYS A 27 -9.63 8.27 -4.07
N VAL A 28 -9.44 7.46 -5.12
CA VAL A 28 -9.84 6.06 -5.17
C VAL A 28 -8.61 5.17 -4.97
N PRO A 29 -8.66 4.17 -4.06
CA PRO A 29 -7.58 3.19 -3.92
C PRO A 29 -7.39 2.38 -5.20
N VAL A 30 -6.15 1.99 -5.47
CA VAL A 30 -5.80 1.14 -6.62
C VAL A 30 -5.62 -0.30 -6.14
N ASN A 31 -6.31 -1.23 -6.79
CA ASN A 31 -6.09 -2.66 -6.61
C ASN A 31 -4.89 -3.08 -7.46
N VAL A 32 -3.88 -3.69 -6.84
CA VAL A 32 -2.75 -4.29 -7.53
C VAL A 32 -2.62 -5.75 -7.17
N ASN A 33 -2.20 -6.59 -8.11
CA ASN A 33 -1.92 -7.99 -7.81
C ASN A 33 -0.64 -8.14 -6.97
N GLU A 34 -0.39 -9.35 -6.49
CA GLU A 34 0.77 -9.65 -5.63
C GLU A 34 2.12 -9.41 -6.31
N ASP A 35 2.27 -9.78 -7.58
CA ASP A 35 3.52 -9.59 -8.31
C ASP A 35 3.87 -8.11 -8.45
N LEU A 36 2.88 -7.28 -8.82
CA LEU A 36 3.05 -5.84 -8.93
C LEU A 36 3.32 -5.20 -7.57
N TYR A 37 2.61 -5.62 -6.52
CA TYR A 37 2.86 -5.17 -5.15
C TYR A 37 4.31 -5.42 -4.71
N ARG A 38 4.84 -6.62 -4.97
CA ARG A 38 6.25 -6.96 -4.67
C ARG A 38 7.21 -6.07 -5.46
N ARG A 39 6.98 -5.88 -6.76
CA ARG A 39 7.82 -4.97 -7.58
C ARG A 39 7.78 -3.54 -7.06
N MET A 40 6.62 -3.05 -6.63
CA MET A 40 6.49 -1.71 -6.06
C MET A 40 7.29 -1.57 -4.76
N LYS A 41 7.24 -2.57 -3.87
CA LYS A 41 8.00 -2.57 -2.61
C LYS A 41 9.52 -2.51 -2.80
N HIS A 42 10.03 -3.12 -3.87
CA HIS A 42 11.46 -3.15 -4.17
C HIS A 42 11.90 -2.01 -5.10
N SER A 43 10.98 -1.15 -5.55
CA SER A 43 11.28 -0.06 -6.47
C SER A 43 11.60 1.23 -5.72
N SER A 44 12.66 1.93 -6.15
CA SER A 44 13.01 3.26 -5.65
C SER A 44 12.00 4.35 -6.02
N ARG A 45 10.99 4.01 -6.85
CA ARG A 45 9.93 4.94 -7.28
C ARG A 45 8.83 5.11 -6.25
N TYR A 46 8.69 4.18 -5.31
CA TYR A 46 7.62 4.17 -4.32
C TYR A 46 8.19 4.08 -2.92
N GLU A 47 7.61 4.84 -2.01
CA GLU A 47 7.92 4.77 -0.58
C GLU A 47 6.65 4.37 0.14
N PHE A 48 6.60 3.15 0.66
CA PHE A 48 5.46 2.70 1.44
C PHE A 48 5.54 3.32 2.83
N VAL A 49 4.72 4.34 3.06
CA VAL A 49 4.57 4.90 4.39
C VAL A 49 3.73 3.92 5.20
N ASN A 50 4.30 3.41 6.28
CA ASN A 50 3.56 2.61 7.26
C ASN A 50 2.52 3.55 7.88
N SER A 51 1.33 3.62 7.29
CA SER A 51 0.16 4.15 7.98
C SER A 51 0.07 3.29 9.22
N GLY A 52 0.33 3.87 10.40
CA GLY A 52 0.31 3.14 11.65
C GLY A 52 -1.05 2.46 11.82
N ILE A 53 -1.16 1.22 11.33
CA ILE A 53 -2.19 0.31 11.77
C ILE A 53 -1.79 0.02 13.19
N ASN A 54 -2.25 0.90 14.07
CA ASN A 54 -2.45 0.63 15.48
C ASN A 54 -2.91 -0.82 15.55
N LYS A 55 -2.16 -1.66 16.26
CA LYS A 55 -2.50 -3.05 16.58
C LYS A 55 -3.77 -3.08 17.45
N LYS A 56 -4.89 -2.60 16.93
CA LYS A 56 -6.24 -2.84 17.43
C LYS A 56 -6.88 -3.92 16.56
N TYR A 57 -6.20 -5.06 16.43
CA TYR A 57 -6.95 -6.31 16.32
C TYR A 57 -7.68 -6.42 17.65
N LYS A 58 -8.97 -6.07 17.65
CA LYS A 58 -9.86 -6.29 18.78
C LYS A 58 -9.78 -7.77 19.11
N ASN A 59 -9.26 -8.10 20.29
CA ASN A 59 -9.51 -9.37 20.93
C ASN A 59 -11.03 -9.49 21.09
N TYR A 60 -11.66 -10.31 20.25
CA TYR A 60 -12.93 -10.93 20.63
C TYR A 60 -12.52 -12.18 21.39
N ALA A 61 -12.40 -12.03 22.71
CA ALA A 61 -12.39 -13.13 23.67
C ALA A 61 -13.82 -13.31 24.20
#